data_AF-A0A7C4W7G7-F1
#
_entry.id   AF-A0A7C4W7G7-F1
#
_cell.length_a   1.000
_cell.length_b   1.000
_cell.length_c   1.000
_cell.angle_alpha   90.00
_cell.angle_beta   90.00
_cell.angle_gamma   90.00
#
_symmetry.space_group_name_H-M   'P 1'
#
loop_
_entity.id
_entity.type
_entity.pdbx_description
1 polymer ?
#
loop_
_entity_poly.entity_id
_entity_poly.type
_entity_poly.pdbx_seq_one_letter_code
_entity_poly.pdbx_strand_id
1 'polypeptide(L)'
;VQKTTHAAGVIISTTPMDLPLTPGTETVEWDMKDLEKLGYVKFDILGLKTLTILKHIKEEAKQLWNFSVISKNSDLNDLYEMLPEFERTNEGKKTYKYISVGFTDNVFQLDSFIAKQVVRDLKPRKFEELVLAISLNRPGPIKAGVTREIKELKFKKELKFKVPQLNDTYGFPIYQEQVMKIAMDLAGLTSVQADELRKAIAKKDVTKVKEIYEILTKKLVEIYGNDGKELARIILSLGEYAFNKSHAVAYAHITYLMAYFKVNYPKLFYDVYLKYDTTILPTAVYNLQALGFTIHPPKVYIGSSPVQSGREAEEKTYIMPLYVVPGISPEKAEILQNQTFDSFEEFVEKSGFSLSTIEALIKIGTFDDIFGSRRKAIQKLRSLKSGINPEVVKIGSKLFGKVIQKEEVKVEDDWERTQMEYDILKIALTPPTKVENLLAPYSLAYSLELPFGIHVAVKAGFGTDGKSVFKAHIPDGDYTLIYPNTYELGKLKIDYVLDEEPLKSEISKTTVGNGYERIVLPNGEVIQNVRPLKNSFKTLFVKN
;
A
#
# COMPACT_ATOMS: atom_id res chain seq x y z
N VAL A 1 4.17 -32.70 -23.81
CA VAL A 1 4.66 -32.00 -22.60
C VAL A 1 4.72 -30.53 -22.92
N GLN A 2 4.00 -29.68 -22.18
CA GLN A 2 4.04 -28.23 -22.40
C GLN A 2 5.41 -27.72 -21.92
N LYS A 3 6.23 -27.22 -22.86
CA LYS A 3 7.55 -26.64 -22.55
C LYS A 3 7.35 -25.17 -22.20
N THR A 4 7.89 -24.73 -21.07
CA THR A 4 7.84 -23.33 -20.62
C THR A 4 9.25 -22.82 -20.37
N THR A 5 9.60 -21.66 -20.92
CA THR A 5 10.88 -21.01 -20.66
C THR A 5 10.93 -20.46 -19.24
N HIS A 6 12.07 -20.62 -18.55
CA HIS A 6 12.27 -20.04 -17.21
C HIS A 6 12.30 -18.52 -17.30
N ALA A 7 11.46 -17.82 -16.53
CA ALA A 7 11.23 -16.38 -16.66
C ALA A 7 12.48 -15.48 -16.41
N ALA A 8 13.52 -16.02 -15.79
CA ALA A 8 14.75 -15.29 -15.44
C ALA A 8 16.05 -16.02 -15.79
N GLY A 9 15.97 -17.27 -16.26
CA GLY A 9 17.13 -18.18 -16.27
C GLY A 9 17.95 -17.98 -17.54
N VAL A 10 19.20 -17.58 -17.39
CA VAL A 10 20.14 -17.36 -18.50
C VAL A 10 21.39 -18.20 -18.24
N ILE A 11 21.92 -18.83 -19.28
CA ILE A 11 23.17 -19.57 -19.20
C ILE A 11 24.24 -18.73 -19.90
N ILE A 12 25.34 -18.49 -19.19
CA ILE A 12 26.49 -17.78 -19.75
C ILE A 12 27.65 -18.78 -19.77
N SER A 13 28.19 -19.00 -20.96
CA SER A 13 29.33 -19.87 -21.19
C SER A 13 30.46 -19.06 -21.82
N THR A 14 31.71 -19.37 -21.42
CA THR A 14 32.91 -18.78 -22.03
C THR A 14 33.29 -19.45 -23.35
N THR A 15 32.65 -20.57 -23.68
CA THR A 15 32.83 -21.31 -24.93
C THR A 15 31.49 -21.48 -25.64
N PRO A 16 31.47 -21.68 -26.98
CA PRO A 16 30.26 -22.03 -27.70
C PRO A 16 29.55 -23.22 -27.04
N MET A 17 28.23 -23.10 -26.86
CA MET A 17 27.40 -24.13 -26.24
C MET A 17 26.83 -25.03 -27.33
N ASP A 18 27.29 -26.28 -27.39
CA ASP A 18 26.70 -27.30 -28.26
C ASP A 18 25.53 -28.00 -27.54
N LEU A 19 24.48 -27.22 -27.27
CA LEU A 19 23.29 -27.66 -26.55
C LEU A 19 22.07 -27.59 -27.48
N PRO A 20 21.13 -28.54 -27.38
CA PRO A 20 19.91 -28.47 -28.19
C PRO A 20 19.10 -27.23 -27.79
N LEU A 21 18.79 -26.40 -28.78
CA LEU A 21 17.92 -25.23 -28.63
C LEU A 21 16.52 -25.53 -29.16
N THR A 22 15.52 -24.91 -28.56
CA THR A 22 14.16 -24.92 -29.10
C THR A 22 14.15 -24.16 -30.43
N PRO A 23 13.69 -24.76 -31.54
CA PRO A 23 13.74 -24.14 -32.87
C PRO A 23 13.15 -22.73 -32.90
N GLY A 24 13.87 -21.78 -33.50
CA GLY A 24 13.44 -20.39 -33.62
C GLY A 24 13.57 -19.55 -32.34
N THR A 25 14.25 -20.08 -31.31
CA THR A 25 14.50 -19.37 -30.05
C THR A 25 15.93 -19.62 -29.55
N GLU A 26 16.37 -18.84 -28.57
CA GLU A 26 17.62 -19.06 -27.84
C GLU A 26 17.42 -19.89 -26.55
N THR A 27 16.31 -20.64 -26.43
CA THR A 27 16.00 -21.44 -25.24
C THR A 27 16.62 -22.83 -25.33
N VAL A 28 17.46 -23.20 -24.36
CA VAL A 28 18.03 -24.55 -24.22
C VAL A 28 16.92 -25.56 -23.87
N GLU A 29 16.90 -26.72 -24.53
CA GLU A 29 15.85 -27.74 -24.34
C GLU A 29 16.01 -28.57 -23.05
N TRP A 30 17.21 -28.59 -22.47
CA TRP A 30 17.52 -29.36 -21.27
C TRP A 30 17.10 -28.64 -19.99
N ASP A 31 16.80 -29.43 -18.95
CA ASP A 31 16.45 -28.87 -17.66
C ASP A 31 17.67 -28.36 -16.88
N MET A 32 17.40 -27.46 -15.95
CA MET A 32 18.42 -26.79 -15.14
C MET A 32 19.34 -27.75 -14.41
N LYS A 33 18.82 -28.83 -13.81
CA LYS A 33 19.64 -29.72 -12.97
C LYS A 33 20.63 -30.51 -13.81
N ASP A 34 20.26 -30.85 -15.04
CA ASP A 34 21.14 -31.57 -15.94
C ASP A 34 22.23 -30.64 -16.50
N LEU A 35 21.89 -29.38 -16.80
CA LEU A 35 22.86 -28.37 -17.21
C LEU A 35 23.86 -28.04 -16.09
N GLU A 36 23.41 -27.93 -14.83
CA GLU A 36 24.30 -27.74 -13.68
C GLU A 36 25.27 -28.91 -13.48
N LYS A 37 24.83 -30.17 -13.68
CA LYS A 37 25.71 -31.35 -13.58
C LYS A 37 26.81 -31.35 -14.64
N LEU A 38 26.57 -30.74 -15.79
CA LEU A 38 27.52 -30.61 -16.88
C LEU A 38 28.49 -29.42 -16.68
N GLY A 39 28.34 -28.67 -15.58
CA GLY A 39 29.20 -27.54 -15.25
C GLY A 39 28.77 -26.22 -15.86
N TYR A 40 27.57 -26.14 -16.46
CA TYR A 40 27.05 -24.85 -16.93
C TYR A 40 26.61 -23.99 -15.76
N VAL A 41 26.99 -22.71 -15.81
CA VAL A 41 26.61 -21.71 -14.80
C VAL A 41 25.35 -21.00 -15.24
N LYS A 42 24.33 -21.09 -14.39
CA LYS A 42 23.07 -20.36 -14.55
C LYS A 42 23.14 -19.04 -13.79
N PHE A 43 22.66 -17.98 -14.43
CA PHE A 43 22.33 -16.70 -13.82
C PHE A 43 20.83 -16.49 -13.84
N ASP A 44 20.28 -15.93 -12.78
CA ASP A 44 18.89 -15.46 -12.76
C ASP A 44 18.88 -13.93 -12.92
N ILE A 45 18.37 -13.46 -14.06
CA ILE A 45 18.17 -12.03 -14.35
C ILE A 45 16.68 -11.73 -14.14
N LEU A 46 16.35 -11.17 -12.98
CA LEU A 46 14.97 -10.84 -12.62
C LEU A 46 14.64 -9.38 -12.95
N GLY A 47 13.53 -9.15 -13.65
CA GLY A 47 12.94 -7.82 -13.79
C GLY A 47 12.12 -7.46 -12.54
N LEU A 48 12.55 -6.45 -11.78
CA LEU A 48 11.83 -5.99 -10.59
C LEU A 48 11.29 -4.56 -10.78
N LYS A 49 9.98 -4.43 -10.96
CA LYS A 49 9.27 -3.14 -11.12
C LYS A 49 9.67 -2.10 -10.07
N THR A 50 9.87 -2.56 -8.83
CA THR A 50 10.29 -1.73 -7.70
C THR A 50 11.60 -0.98 -7.93
N LEU A 51 12.59 -1.61 -8.58
CA LEU A 51 13.87 -0.98 -8.87
C LEU A 51 13.70 0.14 -9.90
N THR A 52 12.87 -0.09 -10.93
CA THR A 52 12.55 0.93 -11.93
C THR A 52 11.83 2.12 -11.29
N ILE A 53 10.85 1.88 -10.42
CA ILE A 53 10.16 2.93 -9.65
C ILE A 53 11.17 3.74 -8.81
N LEU A 54 12.03 3.08 -8.03
CA LEU A 54 13.02 3.78 -7.21
C LEU A 54 14.02 4.59 -8.04
N LYS A 55 14.42 4.07 -9.20
CA LYS A 55 15.28 4.80 -10.16
C LYS A 55 14.61 6.10 -10.60
N HIS A 56 13.35 6.06 -11.02
CA HIS A 56 12.63 7.25 -11.48
C HIS A 56 12.34 8.22 -10.33
N ILE A 57 11.99 7.71 -9.13
CA ILE A 57 11.88 8.55 -7.92
C ILE A 57 13.19 9.28 -7.66
N LYS A 58 14.34 8.60 -7.75
CA LYS A 58 15.66 9.23 -7.56
C LYS A 58 15.92 10.30 -8.61
N GLU A 59 15.62 10.03 -9.88
CA GLU A 59 15.84 10.98 -10.99
C GLU A 59 14.99 12.25 -10.82
N GLU A 60 13.70 12.10 -10.52
CA GLU A 60 12.80 13.22 -10.26
C GLU A 60 13.14 13.94 -8.94
N ALA A 61 13.50 13.21 -7.90
CA ALA A 61 13.93 13.80 -6.63
C ALA A 61 15.21 14.62 -6.79
N LYS A 62 16.17 14.21 -7.63
CA LYS A 62 17.38 15.02 -7.93
C LYS A 62 17.00 16.38 -8.52
N GLN A 63 15.99 16.43 -9.40
CA GLN A 63 15.52 17.69 -9.96
C GLN A 63 14.93 18.61 -8.88
N LEU A 64 14.17 18.04 -7.94
CA LEU A 64 13.62 18.77 -6.79
C LEU A 64 14.69 19.21 -5.78
N TRP A 65 15.68 18.34 -5.54
CA TRP A 65 16.72 18.50 -4.52
C TRP A 65 17.97 19.23 -4.98
N ASN A 66 18.09 19.55 -6.27
CA ASN A 66 19.09 20.48 -6.81
C ASN A 66 19.06 21.86 -6.13
N PHE A 67 18.16 22.08 -5.16
CA PHE A 67 18.08 23.27 -4.32
C PHE A 67 18.49 23.14 -2.83
N SER A 68 18.82 21.98 -2.23
CA SER A 68 19.27 22.05 -0.80
C SER A 68 19.99 20.89 -0.09
N VAL A 69 20.08 19.64 -0.57
CA VAL A 69 20.69 18.58 0.29
C VAL A 69 21.68 17.64 -0.42
N ILE A 70 21.59 17.44 -1.73
CA ILE A 70 22.42 16.45 -2.44
C ILE A 70 23.65 17.07 -3.13
N SER A 71 23.80 18.40 -3.08
CA SER A 71 24.82 19.12 -3.86
C SER A 71 26.25 19.06 -3.30
N LYS A 72 26.55 18.21 -2.30
CA LYS A 72 27.92 18.09 -1.74
C LYS A 72 28.65 16.78 -2.05
N ASN A 73 27.98 15.78 -2.63
CA ASN A 73 28.63 14.55 -3.12
C ASN A 73 27.94 14.09 -4.41
N SER A 74 28.16 14.85 -5.49
CA SER A 74 27.59 14.59 -6.82
C SER A 74 28.14 13.35 -7.53
N ASP A 75 29.08 12.62 -6.91
CA ASP A 75 29.65 11.36 -7.42
C ASP A 75 29.18 10.10 -6.66
N LEU A 76 28.14 10.18 -5.84
CA LEU A 76 27.51 8.99 -5.21
C LEU A 76 26.39 8.45 -6.12
N ASN A 77 26.79 7.64 -7.10
CA ASN A 77 25.89 7.14 -8.14
C ASN A 77 24.86 6.12 -7.64
N ASP A 78 25.01 5.56 -6.44
CA ASP A 78 24.11 4.54 -5.91
C ASP A 78 23.26 5.01 -4.73
N LEU A 79 21.93 4.82 -4.83
CA LEU A 79 20.98 5.14 -3.76
C LEU A 79 21.21 4.25 -2.52
N TYR A 80 21.79 3.06 -2.73
CA TYR A 80 22.10 2.10 -1.66
C TYR A 80 23.17 2.61 -0.69
N GLU A 81 24.17 3.35 -1.20
CA GLU A 81 25.25 3.89 -0.38
C GLU A 81 24.81 5.05 0.51
N MET A 82 23.68 5.69 0.19
CA MET A 82 23.14 6.85 0.92
C MET A 82 22.28 6.49 2.15
N LEU A 83 21.99 5.20 2.36
CA LEU A 83 21.10 4.76 3.43
C LEU A 83 21.56 5.22 4.83
N PRO A 84 22.86 5.10 5.20
CA PRO A 84 23.35 5.56 6.50
C PRO A 84 23.16 7.07 6.72
N GLU A 85 23.31 7.90 5.68
CA GLU A 85 23.02 9.34 5.78
C GLU A 85 21.53 9.59 6.03
N PHE A 86 20.65 8.92 5.28
CA PHE A 86 19.21 9.09 5.43
C PHE A 86 18.71 8.67 6.81
N GLU A 87 19.19 7.55 7.36
CA GLU A 87 18.79 7.08 8.70
C GLU A 87 19.11 8.09 9.82
N ARG A 88 20.17 8.88 9.67
CA ARG A 88 20.61 9.85 10.68
C ARG A 88 19.75 11.11 10.70
N THR A 89 19.02 11.41 9.62
CA THR A 89 18.18 12.62 9.54
C THR A 89 16.87 12.47 10.33
N ASN A 90 16.16 13.59 10.50
CA ASN A 90 14.84 13.57 11.13
C ASN A 90 13.80 12.84 10.24
N GLU A 91 13.93 12.96 8.93
CA GLU A 91 13.15 12.24 7.91
C GLU A 91 13.38 10.73 8.01
N GLY A 92 14.63 10.28 8.22
CA GLY A 92 14.93 8.86 8.46
C GLY A 92 14.27 8.33 9.73
N LYS A 93 14.40 9.06 10.84
CA LYS A 93 13.71 8.71 12.10
C LYS A 93 12.19 8.70 11.94
N LYS A 94 11.63 9.63 11.16
CA LYS A 94 10.20 9.67 10.82
C LYS A 94 9.80 8.43 10.01
N THR A 95 10.61 8.01 9.04
CA THR A 95 10.37 6.79 8.24
C THR A 95 10.18 5.57 9.14
N TYR A 96 11.06 5.33 10.11
CA TYR A 96 10.91 4.23 11.05
C TYR A 96 9.65 4.31 11.91
N LYS A 97 9.21 5.51 12.29
CA LYS A 97 7.94 5.68 13.02
C LYS A 97 6.76 5.22 12.18
N TYR A 98 6.70 5.59 10.90
CA TYR A 98 5.65 5.18 9.98
C TYR A 98 5.69 3.68 9.67
N ILE A 99 6.87 3.10 9.48
CA ILE A 99 7.03 1.64 9.38
C ILE A 99 6.52 0.96 10.66
N SER A 100 6.91 1.45 11.84
CA SER A 100 6.54 0.87 13.13
C SER A 100 5.04 0.88 13.45
N VAL A 101 4.24 1.74 12.82
CA VAL A 101 2.79 1.74 12.97
C VAL A 101 2.08 0.94 11.87
N GLY A 102 2.82 0.43 10.88
CA GLY A 102 2.28 -0.35 9.76
C GLY A 102 1.75 0.49 8.60
N PHE A 103 2.19 1.74 8.46
CA PHE A 103 1.82 2.60 7.31
C PHE A 103 2.66 2.24 6.06
N THR A 104 2.54 1.00 5.60
CA THR A 104 3.48 0.40 4.64
C THR A 104 2.82 -0.04 3.32
N ASP A 105 1.61 0.43 3.02
CA ASP A 105 1.01 0.29 1.69
C ASP A 105 1.98 0.70 0.58
N ASN A 106 2.06 -0.11 -0.47
CA ASN A 106 2.95 0.07 -1.63
C ASN A 106 4.46 0.12 -1.30
N VAL A 107 4.87 -0.29 -0.10
CA VAL A 107 6.28 -0.44 0.28
C VAL A 107 6.70 -1.89 0.07
N PHE A 108 7.77 -2.10 -0.71
CA PHE A 108 8.29 -3.44 -1.02
C PHE A 108 8.51 -4.29 0.24
N GLN A 109 8.06 -5.55 0.18
CA GLN A 109 8.06 -6.54 1.27
C GLN A 109 7.17 -6.22 2.49
N LEU A 110 6.60 -5.02 2.61
CA LEU A 110 5.87 -4.57 3.79
C LEU A 110 4.39 -4.23 3.55
N ASP A 111 3.89 -4.41 2.34
CA ASP A 111 2.53 -4.04 1.93
C ASP A 111 1.45 -5.03 2.40
N SER A 112 1.80 -6.28 2.67
CA SER A 112 0.83 -7.29 3.10
C SER A 112 0.36 -7.10 4.56
N PHE A 113 -0.85 -7.58 4.86
CA PHE A 113 -1.44 -7.59 6.21
C PHE A 113 -0.47 -8.21 7.25
N ILE A 114 0.16 -9.33 6.87
CA ILE A 114 1.12 -10.05 7.72
C ILE A 114 2.34 -9.17 7.99
N ALA A 115 2.87 -8.50 6.97
CA ALA A 115 4.04 -7.66 7.09
C ALA A 115 3.76 -6.43 7.98
N LYS A 116 2.60 -5.80 7.79
CA LYS A 116 2.11 -4.71 8.65
C LYS A 116 2.02 -5.15 10.11
N GLN A 117 1.53 -6.36 10.38
CA GLN A 117 1.50 -6.90 11.74
C GLN A 117 2.92 -7.08 12.32
N VAL A 118 3.85 -7.62 11.53
CA VAL A 118 5.24 -7.86 11.97
C VAL A 118 5.93 -6.56 12.37
N VAL A 119 5.83 -5.50 11.56
CA VAL A 119 6.47 -4.22 11.88
C VAL A 119 5.81 -3.51 13.07
N ARG A 120 4.49 -3.69 13.27
CA ARG A 120 3.78 -3.18 14.47
C ARG A 120 4.18 -3.89 15.76
N ASP A 121 4.40 -5.21 15.67
CA ASP A 121 4.89 -6.00 16.78
C ASP A 121 6.34 -5.60 17.09
N LEU A 122 7.23 -5.66 16.10
CA LEU A 122 8.67 -5.44 16.28
C LEU A 122 9.06 -3.97 16.57
N LYS A 123 8.29 -3.02 16.03
CA LYS A 123 8.55 -1.57 16.07
C LYS A 123 9.99 -1.21 15.67
N PRO A 124 10.41 -1.48 14.41
CA PRO A 124 11.79 -1.26 13.97
C PRO A 124 12.19 0.22 14.06
N ARG A 125 13.40 0.48 14.57
CA ARG A 125 13.98 1.81 14.78
C ARG A 125 15.33 2.02 14.08
N LYS A 126 15.88 0.96 13.49
CA LYS A 126 17.19 0.91 12.84
C LYS A 126 17.20 -0.18 11.77
N PHE A 127 18.19 -0.13 10.88
CA PHE A 127 18.26 -0.99 9.72
C PHE A 127 18.25 -2.49 10.04
N GLU A 128 18.99 -2.94 11.07
CA GLU A 128 19.05 -4.36 11.42
C GLU A 128 17.69 -4.90 11.88
N GLU A 129 16.86 -4.05 12.50
CA GLU A 129 15.51 -4.44 12.89
C GLU A 129 14.56 -4.48 11.70
N LEU A 130 14.79 -3.68 10.66
CA LEU A 130 14.06 -3.80 9.40
C LEU A 130 14.41 -5.10 8.68
N VAL A 131 15.70 -5.47 8.65
CA VAL A 131 16.16 -6.77 8.11
C VAL A 131 15.47 -7.92 8.86
N LEU A 132 15.38 -7.80 10.18
CA LEU A 132 14.68 -8.77 11.03
C LEU A 132 13.18 -8.82 10.73
N ALA A 133 12.51 -7.66 10.54
CA ALA A 133 11.09 -7.62 10.17
C ALA A 133 10.82 -8.34 8.85
N ILE A 134 11.64 -8.11 7.82
CA ILE A 134 11.52 -8.79 6.52
C ILE A 134 11.71 -10.31 6.69
N SER A 135 12.66 -10.71 7.52
CA SER A 135 12.96 -12.13 7.75
C SER A 135 11.84 -12.85 8.51
N LEU A 136 11.17 -12.15 9.42
CA LEU A 136 10.06 -12.65 10.23
C LEU A 136 8.70 -12.53 9.54
N ASN A 137 8.61 -11.90 8.37
CA ASN A 137 7.37 -11.74 7.59
C ASN A 137 6.90 -13.05 6.95
N ARG A 138 6.57 -14.02 7.80
CA ARG A 138 6.19 -15.40 7.45
C ARG A 138 5.16 -15.91 8.46
N PRO A 139 4.22 -16.78 8.05
CA PRO A 139 3.16 -17.26 8.95
C PRO A 139 3.67 -17.99 10.20
N GLY A 140 4.78 -18.71 10.09
CA GLY A 140 5.31 -19.55 11.17
C GLY A 140 5.89 -18.79 12.37
N PRO A 141 6.87 -17.88 12.18
CA PRO A 141 7.41 -17.07 13.27
C PRO A 141 6.34 -16.25 13.99
N ILE A 142 5.33 -15.79 13.26
CA ILE A 142 4.20 -15.03 13.81
C ILE A 142 3.29 -15.92 14.67
N LYS A 143 2.93 -17.12 14.18
CA LYS A 143 2.16 -18.09 14.97
C LYS A 143 2.91 -18.52 16.24
N ALA A 144 4.23 -18.61 16.17
CA ALA A 144 5.08 -18.90 17.31
C ALA A 144 5.27 -17.70 18.28
N GLY A 145 4.72 -16.52 17.97
CA GLY A 145 4.80 -15.34 18.83
C GLY A 145 6.16 -14.65 18.85
N VAL A 146 7.09 -15.02 17.96
CA VAL A 146 8.49 -14.56 17.96
C VAL A 146 8.59 -13.04 17.85
N THR A 147 7.77 -12.40 17.02
CA THR A 147 7.76 -10.94 16.84
C THR A 147 7.41 -10.19 18.13
N ARG A 148 6.48 -10.73 18.93
CA ARG A 148 6.05 -10.16 20.21
C ARG A 148 7.07 -10.41 21.31
N GLU A 149 7.64 -11.61 21.35
CA GLU A 149 8.69 -11.94 22.32
C GLU A 149 9.94 -11.05 22.12
N ILE A 150 10.36 -10.86 20.87
CA ILE A 150 11.48 -9.95 20.54
C ILE A 150 11.16 -8.52 20.99
N LYS A 151 9.94 -8.04 20.79
CA LYS A 151 9.52 -6.71 21.23
C LYS A 151 9.65 -6.58 22.75
N GLU A 152 9.19 -7.55 23.51
CA GLU A 152 9.27 -7.54 24.98
C GLU A 152 10.72 -7.54 25.47
N LEU A 153 11.56 -8.42 24.90
CA LEU A 153 12.98 -8.49 25.21
C LEU A 153 13.71 -7.18 24.86
N LYS A 154 13.40 -6.59 23.71
CA LYS A 154 13.90 -5.26 23.31
C LYS A 154 13.55 -4.18 24.33
N PHE A 155 12.31 -4.17 24.87
CA PHE A 155 11.93 -3.19 25.89
C PHE A 155 12.63 -3.43 27.23
N LYS A 156 12.84 -4.70 27.61
CA LYS A 156 13.56 -5.08 28.82
C LYS A 156 15.09 -4.97 28.69
N LYS A 157 15.61 -4.79 27.46
CA LYS A 157 17.04 -4.86 27.11
C LYS A 157 17.65 -6.23 27.45
N GLU A 158 16.88 -7.28 27.22
CA GLU A 158 17.27 -8.67 27.48
C GLU A 158 17.46 -9.43 26.16
N LEU A 159 18.13 -10.58 26.24
CA LEU A 159 18.31 -11.52 25.13
C LEU A 159 17.71 -12.86 25.52
N LYS A 160 17.05 -13.56 24.57
CA LYS A 160 16.54 -14.91 24.81
C LYS A 160 17.68 -15.88 25.13
N PHE A 161 18.67 -15.93 24.24
CA PHE A 161 19.92 -16.66 24.46
C PHE A 161 21.09 -15.67 24.42
N LYS A 162 21.96 -15.72 25.43
CA LYS A 162 23.15 -14.85 25.52
C LYS A 162 24.32 -15.39 24.71
N VAL A 163 24.06 -15.68 23.43
CA VAL A 163 25.04 -16.17 22.46
C VAL A 163 25.46 -15.01 21.57
N PRO A 164 26.76 -14.65 21.49
CA PRO A 164 27.22 -13.44 20.79
C PRO A 164 26.74 -13.33 19.33
N GLN A 165 26.69 -14.45 18.61
CA GLN A 165 26.25 -14.53 17.22
C GLN A 165 24.75 -14.17 17.03
N LEU A 166 23.96 -14.17 18.12
CA LEU A 166 22.53 -13.90 18.13
C LEU A 166 22.18 -12.49 18.65
N ASN A 167 23.17 -11.66 18.97
CA ASN A 167 22.94 -10.33 19.54
C ASN A 167 22.10 -9.42 18.63
N ASP A 168 22.36 -9.45 17.32
CA ASP A 168 21.63 -8.65 16.32
C ASP A 168 20.15 -9.05 16.18
N THR A 169 19.75 -10.19 16.75
CA THR A 169 18.41 -10.77 16.66
C THR A 169 17.82 -11.03 18.05
N TYR A 170 18.25 -10.26 19.06
CA TYR A 170 17.71 -10.34 20.42
C TYR A 170 17.82 -11.74 21.06
N GLY A 171 18.86 -12.49 20.67
CA GLY A 171 19.09 -13.85 21.16
C GLY A 171 18.33 -14.93 20.38
N PHE A 172 17.62 -14.62 19.29
CA PHE A 172 16.92 -15.63 18.48
C PHE A 172 17.78 -16.10 17.30
N PRO A 173 17.86 -17.40 17.04
CA PRO A 173 18.50 -17.91 15.84
C PRO A 173 17.54 -17.71 14.65
N ILE A 174 17.72 -16.65 13.86
CA ILE A 174 16.84 -16.33 12.73
C ILE A 174 17.52 -16.62 11.39
N TYR A 175 18.83 -16.39 11.32
CA TYR A 175 19.56 -16.47 10.06
C TYR A 175 20.30 -17.78 9.88
N GLN A 176 20.36 -18.27 8.65
CA GLN A 176 21.17 -19.42 8.27
C GLN A 176 22.64 -19.20 8.61
N GLU A 177 23.14 -17.99 8.36
CA GLU A 177 24.52 -17.57 8.63
C GLU A 177 24.82 -17.56 10.15
N GLN A 178 23.82 -17.30 11.00
CA GLN A 178 23.99 -17.39 12.46
C GLN A 178 24.20 -18.84 12.88
N VAL A 179 23.39 -19.77 12.35
CA VAL A 179 23.54 -21.20 12.64
C VAL A 179 24.92 -21.69 12.22
N MET A 180 25.38 -21.29 11.03
CA MET A 180 26.71 -21.65 10.55
C MET A 180 27.82 -21.09 11.44
N LYS A 181 27.73 -19.81 11.85
CA LYS A 181 28.73 -19.20 12.75
C LYS A 181 28.74 -19.87 14.14
N ILE A 182 27.57 -20.18 14.71
CA ILE A 182 27.49 -20.90 15.98
C ILE A 182 28.17 -22.27 15.88
N ALA A 183 27.91 -23.00 14.79
CA ALA A 183 28.54 -24.30 14.53
C ALA A 183 30.07 -24.21 14.42
N MET A 184 30.59 -23.21 13.70
CA MET A 184 32.03 -23.03 13.53
C MET A 184 32.70 -22.51 14.81
N ASP A 185 32.24 -21.38 15.33
CA ASP A 185 32.91 -20.65 16.41
C ASP A 185 32.81 -21.37 17.75
N LEU A 186 31.68 -22.03 18.03
CA LEU A 186 31.39 -22.61 19.36
C LEU A 186 31.52 -24.13 19.39
N ALA A 187 31.28 -24.82 18.27
CA ALA A 187 31.39 -26.27 18.18
C ALA A 187 32.64 -26.75 17.41
N GLY A 188 33.45 -25.84 16.87
CA GLY A 188 34.69 -26.18 16.15
C GLY A 188 34.46 -26.91 14.83
N LEU A 189 33.25 -26.81 14.27
CA LEU A 189 32.91 -27.44 12.99
C LEU A 189 33.57 -26.68 11.83
N THR A 190 33.91 -27.41 10.78
CA THR A 190 34.40 -26.79 9.54
C THR A 190 33.29 -26.04 8.81
N SER A 191 33.65 -25.14 7.89
CA SER A 191 32.68 -24.43 7.05
C SER A 191 31.83 -25.38 6.20
N VAL A 192 32.41 -26.50 5.74
CA VAL A 192 31.70 -27.55 5.00
C VAL A 192 30.65 -28.21 5.88
N GLN A 193 31.02 -28.66 7.09
CA GLN A 193 30.09 -29.27 8.03
C GLN A 193 28.99 -28.31 8.48
N ALA A 194 29.31 -27.02 8.64
CA ALA A 194 28.33 -25.99 8.97
C ALA A 194 27.30 -25.78 7.84
N ASP A 195 27.73 -25.80 6.57
CA ASP A 195 26.81 -25.73 5.43
C ASP A 195 26.00 -27.04 5.25
N GLU A 196 26.58 -28.20 5.52
CA GLU A 196 25.86 -29.48 5.57
C GLU A 196 24.73 -29.44 6.61
N LEU A 197 25.03 -28.96 7.83
CA LEU A 197 24.04 -28.74 8.89
C LEU A 197 22.92 -27.81 8.40
N ARG A 198 23.27 -26.66 7.82
CA ARG A 198 22.30 -25.69 7.27
C ARG A 198 21.39 -26.34 6.21
N LYS A 199 21.97 -27.07 5.25
CA LYS A 199 21.23 -27.76 4.18
C LYS A 199 20.28 -28.82 4.72
N ALA A 200 20.74 -29.59 5.70
CA ALA A 200 19.93 -30.64 6.32
C ALA A 200 18.77 -30.07 7.14
N ILE A 201 19.00 -28.99 7.91
CA ILE A 201 17.94 -28.27 8.63
C ILE A 201 16.89 -27.77 7.63
N ALA A 202 17.29 -27.11 6.54
CA ALA A 202 16.37 -26.61 5.51
C ALA A 202 15.56 -27.73 4.82
N LYS A 203 16.13 -28.93 4.65
CA LYS A 203 15.48 -30.09 4.02
C LYS A 203 14.78 -31.03 5.00
N LYS A 204 14.81 -30.75 6.30
CA LYS A 204 14.33 -31.64 7.38
C LYS A 204 14.98 -33.03 7.35
N ASP A 205 16.21 -33.13 6.85
CA ASP A 205 16.94 -34.39 6.66
C ASP A 205 17.93 -34.61 7.82
N VAL A 206 17.39 -34.76 9.03
CA VAL A 206 18.16 -34.78 10.28
C VAL A 206 19.09 -35.99 10.38
N THR A 207 18.76 -37.09 9.71
CA THR A 207 19.55 -38.33 9.76
C THR A 207 20.94 -38.15 9.15
N LYS A 208 21.10 -37.28 8.14
CA LYS A 208 22.39 -37.00 7.50
C LYS A 208 23.35 -36.17 8.34
N VAL A 209 22.85 -35.46 9.35
CA VAL A 209 23.65 -34.52 10.16
C VAL A 209 23.60 -34.84 11.64
N LYS A 210 23.19 -36.07 12.00
CA LYS A 210 23.04 -36.49 13.40
C LYS A 210 24.32 -36.29 14.21
N GLU A 211 25.45 -36.76 13.69
CA GLU A 211 26.76 -36.64 14.38
C GLU A 211 27.18 -35.17 14.54
N ILE A 212 27.05 -34.36 13.48
CA ILE A 212 27.34 -32.93 13.49
C ILE A 212 26.46 -32.20 14.52
N TYR A 213 25.17 -32.55 14.56
CA TYR A 213 24.21 -31.97 15.49
C TYR A 213 24.47 -32.38 16.95
N GLU A 214 24.89 -33.62 17.20
CA GLU A 214 25.28 -34.08 18.54
C GLU A 214 26.52 -33.36 19.06
N ILE A 215 27.53 -33.14 18.20
CA ILE A 215 28.72 -32.34 18.52
C ILE A 215 28.30 -30.91 18.91
N LEU A 216 27.48 -30.27 18.07
CA LEU A 216 26.96 -28.93 18.33
C LEU A 216 26.20 -28.87 19.67
N THR A 217 25.28 -29.81 19.90
CA THR A 217 24.46 -29.86 21.11
C THR A 217 25.32 -30.02 22.35
N LYS A 218 26.28 -30.95 22.34
CA LYS A 218 27.19 -31.18 23.47
C LYS A 218 27.96 -29.92 23.82
N LYS A 219 28.50 -29.22 22.81
CA LYS A 219 29.27 -27.99 23.02
C LYS A 219 28.41 -26.84 23.53
N LEU A 220 27.20 -26.66 22.99
CA LEU A 220 26.28 -25.64 23.49
C LEU A 220 25.86 -25.89 24.95
N VAL A 221 25.61 -27.14 25.33
CA VAL A 221 25.28 -27.51 26.72
C VAL A 221 26.46 -27.29 27.66
N GLU A 222 27.68 -27.60 27.22
CA GLU A 222 28.90 -27.35 27.99
C GLU A 222 29.09 -25.86 28.30
N ILE A 223 28.81 -24.97 27.35
CA ILE A 223 29.03 -23.53 27.47
C ILE A 223 27.85 -22.81 28.15
N TYR A 224 26.61 -23.18 27.81
CA TYR A 224 25.39 -22.44 28.20
C TYR A 224 24.38 -23.27 29.02
N GLY A 225 24.71 -24.51 29.39
CA GLY A 225 23.82 -25.35 30.20
C GLY A 225 22.47 -25.63 29.53
N ASN A 226 21.38 -25.40 30.27
CA ASN A 226 20.01 -25.64 29.78
C ASN A 226 19.66 -24.77 28.57
N ASP A 227 20.11 -23.51 28.55
CA ASP A 227 19.89 -22.60 27.42
C ASP A 227 20.55 -23.14 26.15
N GLY A 228 21.74 -23.75 26.28
CA GLY A 228 22.43 -24.40 25.17
C GLY A 228 21.66 -25.60 24.61
N LYS A 229 21.05 -26.40 25.50
CA LYS A 229 20.19 -27.54 25.12
C LYS A 229 18.95 -27.07 24.36
N GLU A 230 18.32 -25.99 24.83
CA GLU A 230 17.14 -25.42 24.17
C GLU A 230 17.50 -24.79 22.83
N LEU A 231 18.59 -24.02 22.77
CA LEU A 231 19.08 -23.41 21.54
C LEU A 231 19.36 -24.47 20.46
N ALA A 232 20.04 -25.57 20.82
CA ALA A 232 20.28 -26.66 19.88
C ALA A 232 18.97 -27.23 19.31
N ARG A 233 17.96 -27.46 20.18
CA ARG A 233 16.64 -27.94 19.75
C ARG A 233 15.96 -26.95 18.80
N ILE A 234 16.02 -25.65 19.10
CA ILE A 234 15.46 -24.61 18.24
C ILE A 234 16.17 -24.61 16.89
N ILE A 235 17.51 -24.70 16.86
CA ILE A 235 18.31 -24.81 15.64
C ILE A 235 17.89 -25.99 14.77
N LEU A 236 17.55 -27.14 15.35
CA LEU A 236 17.07 -28.28 14.57
C LEU A 236 15.69 -28.03 13.95
N SER A 237 14.80 -27.37 14.70
CA SER A 237 13.44 -27.03 14.25
C SER A 237 13.38 -25.81 13.32
N LEU A 238 14.50 -25.09 13.14
CA LEU A 238 14.57 -23.83 12.39
C LEU A 238 14.38 -23.97 10.88
N GLY A 239 14.38 -25.19 10.32
CA GLY A 239 14.24 -25.41 8.87
C GLY A 239 13.02 -24.73 8.25
N GLU A 240 11.98 -24.50 9.05
CA GLU A 240 10.76 -23.81 8.62
C GLU A 240 10.90 -22.28 8.58
N TYR A 241 11.86 -21.71 9.32
CA TYR A 241 11.92 -20.28 9.64
C TYR A 241 13.26 -19.60 9.37
N ALA A 242 14.35 -20.37 9.21
CA ALA A 242 15.67 -19.83 8.97
C ALA A 242 15.70 -19.04 7.66
N PHE A 243 16.10 -17.78 7.75
CA PHE A 243 16.16 -16.85 6.61
C PHE A 243 17.61 -16.63 6.19
N ASN A 244 17.85 -16.33 4.92
CA ASN A 244 19.17 -15.96 4.44
C ASN A 244 19.43 -14.46 4.72
N LYS A 245 20.40 -14.13 5.58
CA LYS A 245 20.63 -12.76 6.05
C LYS A 245 21.01 -11.84 4.89
N SER A 246 21.89 -12.27 3.98
CA SER A 246 22.33 -11.40 2.88
C SER A 246 21.17 -11.00 1.97
N HIS A 247 20.25 -11.92 1.67
CA HIS A 247 19.03 -11.63 0.92
C HIS A 247 18.11 -10.64 1.65
N ALA A 248 17.89 -10.84 2.97
CA ALA A 248 17.10 -9.93 3.77
C ALA A 248 17.70 -8.52 3.81
N VAL A 249 19.02 -8.42 3.95
CA VAL A 249 19.76 -7.16 3.94
C VAL A 249 19.58 -6.43 2.62
N ALA A 250 19.77 -7.10 1.48
CA ALA A 250 19.59 -6.47 0.18
C ALA A 250 18.17 -5.91 0.00
N TYR A 251 17.14 -6.68 0.40
CA TYR A 251 15.75 -6.27 0.27
C TYR A 251 15.39 -5.13 1.24
N ALA A 252 15.96 -5.14 2.45
CA ALA A 252 15.75 -4.08 3.44
C ALA A 252 16.17 -2.71 2.93
N HIS A 253 17.21 -2.61 2.10
CA HIS A 253 17.61 -1.34 1.51
C HIS A 253 16.49 -0.78 0.61
N ILE A 254 15.98 -1.61 -0.31
CA ILE A 254 14.89 -1.24 -1.22
C ILE A 254 13.64 -0.82 -0.41
N THR A 255 13.27 -1.64 0.58
CA THR A 255 12.13 -1.40 1.47
C THR A 255 12.26 -0.06 2.21
N TYR A 256 13.43 0.22 2.81
CA TYR A 256 13.66 1.46 3.54
C TYR A 256 13.56 2.69 2.63
N LEU A 257 14.20 2.65 1.47
CA LEU A 257 14.20 3.76 0.51
C LEU A 257 12.77 4.06 0.02
N MET A 258 11.99 3.03 -0.32
CA MET A 258 10.57 3.23 -0.67
C MET A 258 9.77 3.88 0.45
N ALA A 259 9.92 3.38 1.68
CA ALA A 259 9.23 3.95 2.84
C ALA A 259 9.65 5.40 3.09
N TYR A 260 10.93 5.71 2.91
CA TYR A 260 11.48 7.06 3.05
C TYR A 260 10.82 8.03 2.07
N PHE A 261 10.76 7.69 0.78
CA PHE A 261 10.11 8.54 -0.21
C PHE A 261 8.60 8.63 0.00
N LYS A 262 7.92 7.52 0.32
CA LYS A 262 6.49 7.52 0.63
C LYS A 262 6.13 8.51 1.75
N VAL A 263 6.94 8.55 2.82
CA VAL A 263 6.62 9.33 4.03
C VAL A 263 7.06 10.78 3.93
N ASN A 264 8.17 11.04 3.23
CA ASN A 264 8.78 12.37 3.19
C ASN A 264 8.48 13.13 1.89
N TYR A 265 8.20 12.41 0.79
CA TYR A 265 7.87 12.96 -0.52
C TYR A 265 6.65 12.23 -1.13
N PRO A 266 5.50 12.19 -0.43
CA PRO A 266 4.35 11.37 -0.82
C PRO A 266 3.80 11.70 -2.21
N LYS A 267 3.77 12.99 -2.61
CA LYS A 267 3.33 13.41 -3.95
C LYS A 267 4.19 12.75 -5.02
N LEU A 268 5.51 12.97 -4.94
CA LEU A 268 6.50 12.38 -5.84
C LEU A 268 6.40 10.84 -5.86
N PHE A 269 6.32 10.22 -4.69
CA PHE A 269 6.24 8.76 -4.59
C PHE A 269 5.03 8.22 -5.35
N TYR A 270 3.85 8.78 -5.14
CA TYR A 270 2.63 8.31 -5.79
C TYR A 270 2.54 8.72 -7.26
N ASP A 271 3.04 9.89 -7.65
CA ASP A 271 3.15 10.28 -9.06
C ASP A 271 4.01 9.26 -9.83
N VAL A 272 5.21 8.95 -9.35
CA VAL A 272 6.06 7.97 -10.02
C VAL A 272 5.42 6.58 -10.00
N TYR A 273 4.86 6.13 -8.87
CA TYR A 273 4.27 4.79 -8.76
C TYR A 273 3.10 4.62 -9.74
N LEU A 274 2.22 5.61 -9.84
CA LEU A 274 1.04 5.57 -10.71
C LEU A 274 1.39 5.53 -12.20
N LYS A 275 2.59 5.97 -12.62
CA LYS A 275 3.08 5.77 -14.00
C LYS A 275 3.21 4.29 -14.37
N TYR A 276 3.50 3.43 -13.39
CA TYR A 276 3.71 1.99 -13.59
C TYR A 276 2.50 1.14 -13.21
N ASP A 277 1.62 1.65 -12.35
CA ASP A 277 0.51 0.89 -11.82
C ASP A 277 -0.62 1.81 -11.34
N THR A 278 -1.56 2.10 -12.23
CA THR A 278 -2.74 2.91 -11.89
C THR A 278 -3.72 2.17 -10.99
N THR A 279 -3.60 0.84 -10.83
CA THR A 279 -4.52 0.06 -9.99
C THR A 279 -4.38 0.38 -8.51
N ILE A 280 -3.24 0.95 -8.09
CA ILE A 280 -2.99 1.38 -6.71
C ILE A 280 -3.65 2.72 -6.36
N LEU A 281 -4.31 3.39 -7.31
CA LEU A 281 -4.91 4.71 -7.12
C LEU A 281 -5.82 4.80 -5.88
N PRO A 282 -6.74 3.85 -5.60
CA PRO A 282 -7.56 3.93 -4.38
C PRO A 282 -6.71 3.95 -3.10
N THR A 283 -5.69 3.09 -3.04
CA THR A 283 -4.76 3.03 -1.91
C THR A 283 -3.93 4.30 -1.80
N ALA A 284 -3.47 4.87 -2.92
CA ALA A 284 -2.76 6.14 -2.95
C ALA A 284 -3.61 7.29 -2.40
N VAL A 285 -4.87 7.40 -2.83
CA VAL A 285 -5.83 8.41 -2.35
C VAL A 285 -6.02 8.30 -0.85
N TYR A 286 -6.31 7.12 -0.31
CA TYR A 286 -6.48 6.96 1.15
C TYR A 286 -5.19 7.26 1.92
N ASN A 287 -4.02 6.81 1.46
CA ASN A 287 -2.75 7.11 2.15
C ASN A 287 -2.45 8.61 2.15
N LEU A 288 -2.67 9.30 1.04
CA LEU A 288 -2.51 10.75 0.95
C LEU A 288 -3.50 11.47 1.87
N GLN A 289 -4.78 11.08 1.89
CA GLN A 289 -5.77 11.63 2.82
C GLN A 289 -5.37 11.39 4.30
N ALA A 290 -4.85 10.21 4.63
CA ALA A 290 -4.35 9.89 5.97
C ALA A 290 -3.14 10.75 6.39
N LEU A 291 -2.33 11.20 5.43
CA LEU A 291 -1.25 12.18 5.63
C LEU A 291 -1.76 13.64 5.68
N GLY A 292 -3.06 13.84 5.44
CA GLY A 292 -3.75 15.12 5.48
C GLY A 292 -3.78 15.86 4.14
N PHE A 293 -3.58 15.16 3.01
CA PHE A 293 -3.70 15.78 1.69
C PHE A 293 -5.15 15.94 1.25
N THR A 294 -5.47 17.09 0.66
CA THR A 294 -6.67 17.28 -0.15
C THR A 294 -6.39 16.81 -1.56
N ILE A 295 -7.25 15.95 -2.09
CA ILE A 295 -7.06 15.30 -3.39
C ILE A 295 -7.99 15.96 -4.42
N HIS A 296 -7.44 16.37 -5.56
CA HIS A 296 -8.19 16.93 -6.66
C HIS A 296 -8.10 16.05 -7.91
N PRO A 297 -9.14 16.08 -8.77
CA PRO A 297 -9.05 15.48 -10.10
C PRO A 297 -7.92 16.11 -10.93
N PRO A 298 -7.51 15.45 -12.02
CA PRO A 298 -6.55 16.03 -12.95
C PRO A 298 -7.04 17.40 -13.43
N LYS A 299 -6.13 18.36 -13.52
CA LYS A 299 -6.40 19.70 -14.04
C LYS A 299 -6.00 19.82 -15.50
N VAL A 300 -6.84 20.51 -16.27
CA VAL A 300 -6.56 20.95 -17.64
C VAL A 300 -6.71 22.47 -17.67
N TYR A 301 -5.74 23.16 -18.27
CA TYR A 301 -5.70 24.62 -18.27
C TYR A 301 -6.46 25.18 -19.47
N ILE A 302 -7.60 25.84 -19.20
CA ILE A 302 -8.42 26.53 -20.20
C ILE A 302 -8.50 28.03 -19.87
N GLY A 303 -8.15 28.90 -20.82
CA GLY A 303 -8.24 30.37 -20.70
C GLY A 303 -7.25 31.03 -19.72
N SER A 304 -6.43 30.25 -19.01
CA SER A 304 -5.38 30.74 -18.12
C SER A 304 -4.17 29.79 -18.18
N SER A 305 -2.97 30.36 -18.19
CA SER A 305 -1.73 29.57 -18.22
C SER A 305 -1.59 28.76 -16.94
N PRO A 306 -0.97 27.56 -16.96
CA PRO A 306 -0.56 26.87 -15.75
C PRO A 306 0.15 27.86 -14.83
N VAL A 307 -0.40 28.06 -13.62
CA VAL A 307 0.32 28.79 -12.59
C VAL A 307 1.57 27.97 -12.32
N GLN A 308 2.72 28.42 -12.84
CA GLN A 308 4.02 27.97 -12.35
C GLN A 308 3.98 28.28 -10.86
N SER A 309 3.85 27.24 -10.04
CA SER A 309 3.64 27.39 -8.62
C SER A 309 4.91 28.00 -8.04
N GLY A 310 4.94 29.33 -7.96
CA GLY A 310 5.85 30.06 -7.12
C GLY A 310 5.52 29.69 -5.68
N ARG A 311 6.17 28.65 -5.15
CA ARG A 311 6.39 28.33 -3.74
C ARG A 311 5.21 28.36 -2.74
N GLU A 312 3.97 28.55 -3.14
CA GLU A 312 2.80 28.58 -2.24
C GLU A 312 1.59 27.82 -2.80
N ALA A 313 1.81 26.64 -3.39
CA ALA A 313 0.73 25.66 -3.48
C ALA A 313 0.52 25.11 -2.07
N GLU A 314 -0.67 25.32 -1.49
CA GLU A 314 -1.12 24.79 -0.20
C GLU A 314 -0.38 23.50 0.19
N GLU A 315 0.33 23.54 1.33
CA GLU A 315 1.39 22.59 1.71
C GLU A 315 0.94 21.10 1.62
N LYS A 316 -0.37 20.84 1.59
CA LYS A 316 -0.99 19.52 1.50
C LYS A 316 -2.08 19.37 0.42
N THR A 317 -1.86 19.86 -0.79
CA THR A 317 -2.79 19.60 -1.91
C THR A 317 -2.15 18.66 -2.96
N TYR A 318 -2.86 17.62 -3.39
CA TYR A 318 -2.41 16.66 -4.43
C TYR A 318 -3.40 16.68 -5.61
N ILE A 319 -2.88 16.97 -6.80
CA ILE A 319 -3.64 16.94 -8.06
C ILE A 319 -3.30 15.63 -8.74
N MET A 320 -4.30 14.79 -8.99
CA MET A 320 -4.06 13.51 -9.63
C MET A 320 -3.48 13.71 -11.04
N PRO A 321 -2.51 12.89 -11.47
CA PRO A 321 -1.95 12.99 -12.82
C PRO A 321 -2.97 12.55 -13.87
N LEU A 322 -2.90 13.11 -15.09
CA LEU A 322 -3.86 12.79 -16.17
C LEU A 322 -3.86 11.30 -16.56
N TYR A 323 -2.72 10.61 -16.49
CA TYR A 323 -2.60 9.20 -16.87
C TYR A 323 -3.32 8.22 -15.93
N VAL A 324 -3.92 8.69 -14.83
CA VAL A 324 -4.84 7.84 -14.03
C VAL A 324 -6.15 7.58 -14.77
N VAL A 325 -6.47 8.38 -15.80
CA VAL A 325 -7.67 8.21 -16.61
C VAL A 325 -7.39 7.16 -17.69
N PRO A 326 -8.27 6.15 -17.83
CA PRO A 326 -8.12 5.13 -18.87
C PRO A 326 -7.95 5.73 -20.27
N GLY A 327 -6.91 5.29 -20.98
CA GLY A 327 -6.60 5.74 -22.34
C GLY A 327 -5.65 6.95 -22.43
N ILE A 328 -5.12 7.45 -21.32
CA ILE A 328 -4.08 8.50 -21.31
C ILE A 328 -2.73 7.88 -20.91
N SER A 329 -1.72 7.95 -21.78
CA SER A 329 -0.37 7.50 -21.44
C SER A 329 0.39 8.55 -20.61
N PRO A 330 1.42 8.16 -19.83
CA PRO A 330 2.27 9.09 -19.11
C PRO A 330 2.91 10.17 -20.00
N GLU A 331 3.39 9.80 -21.19
CA GLU A 331 4.02 10.73 -22.14
C GLU A 331 3.00 11.75 -22.65
N LYS A 332 1.77 11.29 -22.94
CA LYS A 332 0.70 12.18 -23.41
C LYS A 332 0.23 13.13 -22.32
N ALA A 333 0.16 12.66 -21.08
CA ALA A 333 -0.16 13.47 -19.92
C ALA A 333 0.87 14.60 -19.72
N GLU A 334 2.17 14.30 -19.83
CA GLU A 334 3.25 15.28 -19.66
C GLU A 334 3.21 16.38 -20.74
N ILE A 335 2.93 16.00 -22.00
CA ILE A 335 2.75 16.96 -23.10
C ILE A 335 1.59 17.92 -22.78
N LEU A 336 0.47 17.39 -22.30
CA LEU A 336 -0.75 18.17 -22.07
C LEU A 336 -0.73 19.03 -20.81
N GLN A 337 -0.01 18.60 -19.76
CA GLN A 337 0.15 19.39 -18.54
C GLN A 337 0.86 20.73 -18.79
N ASN A 338 1.66 20.80 -19.86
CA ASN A 338 2.37 22.01 -20.28
C ASN A 338 1.63 22.82 -21.35
N GLN A 339 0.42 22.39 -21.75
CA GLN A 339 -0.40 23.08 -22.75
C GLN A 339 -1.54 23.85 -22.10
N THR A 340 -1.86 24.99 -22.69
CA THR A 340 -3.05 25.78 -22.38
C THR A 340 -3.96 25.77 -23.60
N PHE A 341 -5.26 25.70 -23.36
CA PHE A 341 -6.28 25.76 -24.40
C PHE A 341 -7.12 27.03 -24.20
N ASP A 342 -7.59 27.66 -25.26
CA ASP A 342 -8.43 28.85 -25.19
C ASP A 342 -9.87 28.50 -24.78
N SER A 343 -10.31 27.29 -25.14
CA SER A 343 -11.68 26.81 -24.89
C SER A 343 -11.75 25.30 -24.69
N PHE A 344 -12.88 24.82 -24.18
CA PHE A 344 -13.16 23.39 -24.08
C PHE A 344 -13.23 22.73 -25.47
N GLU A 345 -13.74 23.43 -26.47
CA GLU A 345 -13.81 23.00 -27.86
C GLU A 345 -12.41 22.79 -28.44
N GLU A 346 -11.51 23.74 -28.23
CA GLU A 346 -10.13 23.61 -28.66
C GLU A 346 -9.43 22.45 -27.94
N PHE A 347 -9.69 22.25 -26.64
CA PHE A 347 -9.18 21.08 -25.93
C PHE A 347 -9.68 19.77 -26.58
N VAL A 348 -10.96 19.66 -26.90
CA VAL A 348 -11.53 18.47 -27.55
C VAL A 348 -10.87 18.22 -28.92
N GLU A 349 -10.60 19.27 -29.69
CA GLU A 349 -9.99 19.18 -31.02
C GLU A 349 -8.48 18.87 -30.98
N LYS A 350 -7.72 19.58 -30.14
CA LYS A 350 -6.25 19.55 -30.13
C LYS A 350 -5.63 18.57 -29.13
N SER A 351 -6.38 18.13 -28.12
CA SER A 351 -5.83 17.17 -27.14
C SER A 351 -5.41 15.85 -27.76
N GLY A 352 -6.03 15.44 -28.87
CA GLY A 352 -5.81 14.12 -29.49
C GLY A 352 -6.39 12.96 -28.68
N PHE A 353 -7.30 13.24 -27.75
CA PHE A 353 -8.00 12.22 -26.97
C PHE A 353 -9.27 11.72 -27.65
N SER A 354 -9.60 10.46 -27.38
CA SER A 354 -10.90 9.91 -27.77
C SER A 354 -12.03 10.62 -27.03
N LEU A 355 -13.22 10.71 -27.65
CA LEU A 355 -14.40 11.27 -26.98
C LEU A 355 -14.75 10.52 -25.69
N SER A 356 -14.49 9.21 -25.62
CA SER A 356 -14.67 8.42 -24.39
C SER A 356 -13.70 8.83 -23.28
N THR A 357 -12.46 9.17 -23.62
CA THR A 357 -11.46 9.67 -22.66
C THR A 357 -11.85 11.06 -22.13
N ILE A 358 -12.35 11.93 -23.01
CA ILE A 358 -12.85 13.25 -22.61
C ILE A 358 -14.09 13.11 -21.73
N GLU A 359 -15.02 12.23 -22.07
CA GLU A 359 -16.17 11.93 -21.21
C GLU A 359 -15.74 11.40 -19.84
N ALA A 360 -14.69 10.58 -19.76
CA ALA A 360 -14.12 10.11 -18.50
C ALA A 360 -13.52 11.28 -17.68
N LEU A 361 -12.77 12.19 -18.30
CA LEU A 361 -12.26 13.41 -17.64
C LEU A 361 -13.40 14.28 -17.08
N ILE A 362 -14.48 14.43 -17.83
CA ILE A 362 -15.69 15.14 -17.35
C ILE A 362 -16.28 14.41 -16.14
N LYS A 363 -16.46 13.09 -16.22
CA LYS A 363 -17.09 12.28 -15.17
C LYS A 363 -16.32 12.29 -13.85
N ILE A 364 -15.00 12.45 -13.88
CA ILE A 364 -14.17 12.53 -12.67
C ILE A 364 -13.99 13.96 -12.13
N GLY A 365 -14.56 14.96 -12.80
CA GLY A 365 -14.58 16.34 -12.32
C GLY A 365 -13.46 17.25 -12.80
N THR A 366 -12.69 16.86 -13.82
CA THR A 366 -11.61 17.71 -14.40
C THR A 366 -12.12 19.07 -14.88
N PHE A 367 -13.39 19.17 -15.27
CA PHE A 367 -14.00 20.39 -15.81
C PHE A 367 -15.10 20.99 -14.91
N ASP A 368 -15.16 20.58 -13.64
CA ASP A 368 -16.19 21.05 -12.70
C ASP A 368 -16.11 22.58 -12.50
N ASP A 369 -14.89 23.14 -12.45
CA ASP A 369 -14.66 24.60 -12.31
C ASP A 369 -15.17 25.41 -13.52
N ILE A 370 -15.32 24.79 -14.69
CA ILE A 370 -15.75 25.46 -15.93
C ILE A 370 -17.26 25.35 -16.11
N PHE A 371 -17.83 24.15 -15.94
CA PHE A 371 -19.23 23.90 -16.26
C PHE A 371 -20.15 23.91 -15.04
N GLY A 372 -19.62 23.73 -13.83
CA GLY A 372 -20.37 23.54 -12.58
C GLY A 372 -21.22 22.26 -12.52
N SER A 373 -21.48 21.61 -13.67
CA SER A 373 -22.23 20.36 -13.81
C SER A 373 -21.61 19.48 -14.88
N ARG A 374 -21.34 18.23 -14.50
CA ARG A 374 -20.81 17.18 -15.38
C ARG A 374 -21.80 16.80 -16.46
N ARG A 375 -23.11 16.83 -16.18
CA ARG A 375 -24.15 16.61 -17.20
C ARG A 375 -24.14 17.68 -18.29
N LYS A 376 -23.98 18.96 -17.92
CA LYS A 376 -23.86 20.06 -18.89
C LYS A 376 -22.62 19.88 -19.78
N ALA A 377 -21.48 19.51 -19.19
CA ALA A 377 -20.26 19.24 -19.94
C ALA A 377 -20.41 18.03 -20.90
N ILE A 378 -21.05 16.94 -20.47
CA ILE A 378 -21.34 15.78 -21.33
C ILE A 378 -22.28 16.17 -22.49
N GLN A 379 -23.31 16.99 -22.24
CA GLN A 379 -24.18 17.48 -23.31
C GLN A 379 -23.40 18.34 -24.32
N LYS A 380 -22.49 19.20 -23.82
CA LYS A 380 -21.61 20.00 -24.68
C LYS A 380 -20.72 19.11 -25.54
N LEU A 381 -20.10 18.07 -24.98
CA LEU A 381 -19.29 17.09 -25.72
C LEU A 381 -20.11 16.38 -26.81
N ARG A 382 -21.36 15.99 -26.51
CA ARG A 382 -22.27 15.37 -27.49
C ARG A 382 -22.61 16.32 -28.65
N SER A 383 -22.83 17.61 -28.36
CA SER A 383 -23.11 18.61 -29.40
C SER A 383 -21.95 18.74 -30.39
N LEU A 384 -20.70 18.75 -29.89
CA LEU A 384 -19.49 18.79 -30.73
C LEU A 384 -19.39 17.56 -31.63
N LYS A 385 -19.67 16.36 -31.10
CA LYS A 385 -19.67 15.12 -31.90
C LYS A 385 -20.67 15.16 -33.05
N SER A 386 -21.85 15.74 -32.82
CA SER A 386 -22.92 15.79 -33.84
C SER A 386 -22.66 16.79 -34.96
N GLY A 387 -21.68 17.70 -34.81
CA GLY A 387 -21.45 18.82 -35.75
C GLY A 387 -22.59 19.84 -35.75
N ILE A 388 -23.58 19.69 -34.87
CA ILE A 388 -24.75 20.53 -34.80
C ILE A 388 -24.39 21.76 -33.97
N ASN A 389 -24.14 22.89 -34.64
CA ASN A 389 -24.00 24.17 -33.97
C ASN A 389 -25.38 24.56 -33.37
N PRO A 390 -25.51 24.71 -32.04
CA PRO A 390 -26.78 25.09 -31.40
C PRO A 390 -27.38 26.39 -31.95
N GLU A 391 -26.53 27.32 -32.43
CA GLU A 391 -26.93 28.56 -33.09
C GLU A 391 -27.61 28.29 -34.45
N VAL A 392 -27.09 27.34 -35.23
CA VAL A 392 -27.66 26.96 -36.54
C VAL A 392 -29.01 26.26 -36.37
N VAL A 393 -29.17 25.45 -35.31
CA VAL A 393 -30.49 24.87 -34.97
C VAL A 393 -31.45 25.96 -34.51
N LYS A 394 -31.01 26.94 -33.72
CA LYS A 394 -31.83 28.11 -33.35
C LYS A 394 -32.28 28.91 -34.57
N ILE A 395 -31.38 29.17 -35.52
CA ILE A 395 -31.72 29.86 -36.78
C ILE A 395 -32.71 29.03 -37.60
N GLY A 396 -32.45 27.72 -37.76
CA GLY A 396 -33.36 26.80 -38.44
C GLY A 396 -34.73 26.67 -37.76
N SER A 397 -34.78 26.71 -36.42
CA SER A 397 -36.05 26.67 -35.66
C SER A 397 -36.89 27.94 -35.83
N LYS A 398 -36.24 29.10 -35.92
CA LYS A 398 -36.90 30.38 -36.24
C LYS A 398 -37.42 30.44 -37.67
N LEU A 399 -36.69 29.84 -38.62
CA LEU A 399 -37.04 29.83 -40.04
C LEU A 399 -38.07 28.74 -40.42
N PHE A 400 -38.07 27.60 -39.73
CA PHE A 400 -38.88 26.42 -40.08
C PHE A 400 -39.89 26.00 -39.00
N GLY A 401 -40.12 26.82 -37.98
CA GLY A 401 -41.21 26.62 -37.01
C GLY A 401 -41.08 25.42 -36.07
N LYS A 402 -39.95 24.71 -36.04
CA LYS A 402 -39.72 23.62 -35.08
C LYS A 402 -39.42 24.20 -33.71
N VAL A 403 -40.35 24.07 -32.77
CA VAL A 403 -40.13 24.39 -31.36
C VAL A 403 -38.98 23.54 -30.82
N ILE A 404 -37.81 24.14 -30.59
CA ILE A 404 -36.76 23.50 -29.80
C ILE A 404 -37.22 23.58 -28.36
N GLN A 405 -37.71 22.47 -27.80
CA GLN A 405 -37.75 22.33 -26.36
C GLN A 405 -36.31 22.46 -25.86
N LYS A 406 -36.00 23.56 -25.16
CA LYS A 406 -34.80 23.63 -24.32
C LYS A 406 -35.01 22.58 -23.23
N GLU A 407 -34.48 21.39 -23.41
CA GLU A 407 -34.32 20.46 -22.30
C GLU A 407 -33.37 21.12 -21.30
N GLU A 408 -33.90 21.60 -20.18
CA GLU A 408 -33.08 22.00 -19.04
C GLU A 408 -32.33 20.76 -18.56
N VAL A 409 -31.01 20.78 -18.69
CA VAL A 409 -30.17 19.71 -18.17
C VAL A 409 -30.22 19.78 -16.65
N LYS A 410 -30.90 18.81 -16.03
CA LYS A 410 -30.93 18.64 -14.58
C LYS A 410 -29.49 18.51 -14.07
N VAL A 411 -29.11 19.34 -13.10
CA VAL A 411 -27.82 19.21 -12.41
C VAL A 411 -27.80 17.89 -11.64
N GLU A 412 -26.68 17.18 -11.72
CA GLU A 412 -26.49 15.93 -10.99
C GLU A 412 -26.35 16.14 -9.48
N ASP A 413 -26.87 15.19 -8.69
CA ASP A 413 -26.70 15.18 -7.23
C ASP A 413 -25.29 14.68 -6.85
N ASP A 414 -24.85 14.92 -5.61
CA ASP A 414 -23.50 14.53 -5.14
C ASP A 414 -23.24 13.01 -5.26
N TRP A 415 -24.22 12.17 -4.91
CA TRP A 415 -24.09 10.71 -5.06
C TRP A 415 -23.95 10.26 -6.52
N GLU A 416 -24.51 11.03 -7.47
CA GLU A 416 -24.35 10.75 -8.91
C GLU A 416 -22.91 11.07 -9.34
N ARG A 417 -22.31 12.15 -8.83
CA ARG A 417 -20.89 12.48 -9.04
C ARG A 417 -19.97 11.42 -8.46
N THR A 418 -20.25 10.97 -7.23
CA THR A 418 -19.55 9.84 -6.60
C THR A 418 -19.56 8.60 -7.47
N GLN A 419 -20.73 8.24 -8.02
CA GLN A 419 -20.88 7.08 -8.89
C GLN A 419 -20.12 7.26 -10.21
N MET A 420 -20.19 8.44 -10.84
CA MET A 420 -19.42 8.76 -12.06
C MET A 420 -17.91 8.61 -11.85
N GLU A 421 -17.38 9.10 -10.73
CA GLU A 421 -15.96 8.97 -10.38
C GLU A 421 -15.58 7.51 -10.15
N TYR A 422 -16.37 6.79 -9.34
CA TYR A 422 -16.09 5.41 -9.00
C TYR A 422 -16.08 4.50 -10.23
N ASP A 423 -16.96 4.73 -11.20
CA ASP A 423 -17.01 3.94 -12.42
C ASP A 423 -15.71 4.03 -13.23
N ILE A 424 -15.07 5.20 -13.24
CA ILE A 424 -13.81 5.44 -13.97
C ILE A 424 -12.59 5.07 -13.12
N LEU A 425 -12.50 5.56 -11.89
CA LEU A 425 -11.27 5.51 -11.08
C LEU A 425 -11.25 4.38 -10.03
N LYS A 426 -12.38 3.71 -9.80
CA LYS A 426 -12.59 2.74 -8.70
C LYS A 426 -12.37 3.34 -7.31
N ILE A 427 -12.38 4.66 -7.23
CA ILE A 427 -12.39 5.49 -6.03
C ILE A 427 -13.18 6.75 -6.36
N ALA A 428 -13.75 7.42 -5.35
CA ALA A 428 -14.43 8.69 -5.51
C ALA A 428 -13.82 9.74 -4.57
N LEU A 429 -13.82 10.98 -5.03
CA LEU A 429 -13.39 12.17 -4.32
C LEU A 429 -14.59 12.98 -3.80
N THR A 430 -15.69 12.99 -4.55
CA THR A 430 -16.92 13.69 -4.16
C THR A 430 -17.68 12.84 -3.14
N PRO A 431 -17.91 13.33 -1.90
CA PRO A 431 -18.73 12.63 -0.92
C PRO A 431 -20.19 12.52 -1.41
N PRO A 432 -20.84 11.35 -1.28
CA PRO A 432 -22.21 11.14 -1.78
C PRO A 432 -23.28 11.86 -0.94
N THR A 433 -22.92 12.30 0.26
CA THR A 433 -23.74 13.08 1.20
C THR A 433 -22.81 13.83 2.16
N LYS A 434 -23.34 14.82 2.87
CA LYS A 434 -22.60 15.54 3.91
C LYS A 434 -22.60 14.76 5.21
N VAL A 435 -21.47 14.76 5.89
CA VAL A 435 -21.30 14.21 7.24
C VAL A 435 -20.15 14.91 7.94
N GLU A 436 -20.25 15.04 9.25
CA GLU A 436 -19.16 15.47 10.11
C GLU A 436 -18.63 14.26 10.88
N ASN A 437 -17.39 13.85 10.58
CA ASN A 437 -16.76 12.74 11.30
C ASN A 437 -16.19 13.22 12.63
N LEU A 438 -16.74 12.67 13.72
CA LEU A 438 -16.36 12.97 15.10
C LEU A 438 -15.38 11.94 15.69
N LEU A 439 -14.95 10.96 14.87
CA LEU A 439 -14.08 9.85 15.26
C LEU A 439 -12.81 9.82 14.38
N ALA A 440 -12.17 8.65 14.23
CA ALA A 440 -10.99 8.52 13.39
C ALA A 440 -11.35 8.65 11.90
N PRO A 441 -10.47 9.24 11.06
CA PRO A 441 -10.67 9.24 9.60
C PRO A 441 -10.65 7.82 9.03
N TYR A 442 -11.53 7.54 8.07
CA TYR A 442 -11.59 6.24 7.38
C TYR A 442 -10.26 5.92 6.67
N SER A 443 -9.69 6.91 5.97
CA SER A 443 -8.38 6.80 5.31
C SER A 443 -7.27 6.35 6.26
N LEU A 444 -7.23 6.88 7.49
CA LEU A 444 -6.25 6.49 8.49
C LEU A 444 -6.43 5.04 8.93
N ALA A 445 -7.68 4.64 9.17
CA ALA A 445 -8.00 3.27 9.55
C ALA A 445 -7.67 2.26 8.45
N TYR A 446 -7.98 2.62 7.20
CA TYR A 446 -7.61 1.87 6.02
C TYR A 446 -6.10 1.69 5.89
N SER A 447 -5.34 2.79 5.90
CA SER A 447 -3.89 2.74 5.65
C SER A 447 -3.11 2.01 6.76
N LEU A 448 -3.62 2.02 7.99
CA LEU A 448 -3.02 1.28 9.10
C LEU A 448 -3.55 -0.15 9.23
N GLU A 449 -4.67 -0.48 8.58
CA GLU A 449 -5.42 -1.73 8.80
C GLU A 449 -5.69 -2.02 10.28
N LEU A 450 -6.17 -1.00 11.01
CA LEU A 450 -6.44 -1.09 12.44
C LEU A 450 -7.91 -0.84 12.78
N PRO A 451 -8.42 -1.44 13.87
CA PRO A 451 -9.80 -1.29 14.27
C PRO A 451 -10.06 0.02 14.98
N PHE A 452 -10.26 1.07 14.18
CA PHE A 452 -10.75 2.35 14.67
C PHE A 452 -12.26 2.46 14.48
N GLY A 453 -12.90 3.13 15.44
CA GLY A 453 -14.25 3.66 15.30
C GLY A 453 -14.25 4.84 14.31
N ILE A 454 -15.18 4.83 13.37
CA ILE A 454 -15.29 5.84 12.29
C ILE A 454 -16.77 6.22 12.19
N HIS A 455 -17.06 7.52 12.25
CA HIS A 455 -18.41 8.01 12.00
C HIS A 455 -18.58 8.24 10.49
N VAL A 456 -19.62 7.63 9.91
CA VAL A 456 -19.86 7.67 8.47
C VAL A 456 -21.33 7.87 8.14
N ALA A 457 -21.60 8.53 7.03
CA ALA A 457 -22.92 8.55 6.39
C ALA A 457 -22.87 7.69 5.13
N VAL A 458 -23.96 6.95 4.87
CA VAL A 458 -24.13 6.13 3.68
C VAL A 458 -25.26 6.66 2.82
N LYS A 459 -24.98 6.79 1.52
CA LYS A 459 -25.94 7.19 0.50
C LYS A 459 -25.68 6.45 -0.80
N ALA A 460 -26.72 5.83 -1.37
CA ALA A 460 -26.66 5.13 -2.66
C ALA A 460 -25.55 4.07 -2.75
N GLY A 461 -25.31 3.33 -1.65
CA GLY A 461 -24.29 2.28 -1.57
C GLY A 461 -22.84 2.79 -1.46
N PHE A 462 -22.65 4.08 -1.15
CA PHE A 462 -21.36 4.67 -0.84
C PHE A 462 -21.37 5.25 0.57
N GLY A 463 -20.33 4.92 1.34
CA GLY A 463 -20.07 5.51 2.65
C GLY A 463 -19.05 6.62 2.56
N THR A 464 -19.16 7.60 3.43
CA THR A 464 -18.19 8.68 3.58
C THR A 464 -18.06 9.10 5.03
N ASP A 465 -16.86 9.55 5.42
CA ASP A 465 -16.58 10.24 6.68
C ASP A 465 -16.44 11.77 6.48
N GLY A 466 -16.90 12.28 5.34
CA GLY A 466 -16.81 13.69 4.95
C GLY A 466 -15.54 14.02 4.17
N LYS A 467 -14.56 13.12 4.10
CA LYS A 467 -13.34 13.28 3.29
C LYS A 467 -13.06 12.07 2.40
N SER A 468 -13.06 10.89 2.99
CA SER A 468 -12.88 9.62 2.31
C SER A 468 -14.23 9.09 1.82
N VAL A 469 -14.23 8.42 0.67
CA VAL A 469 -15.42 7.78 0.11
C VAL A 469 -15.09 6.33 -0.22
N PHE A 470 -15.94 5.41 0.22
CA PHE A 470 -15.76 3.97 0.05
C PHE A 470 -17.07 3.29 -0.32
N LYS A 471 -17.01 2.10 -0.94
CA LYS A 471 -18.21 1.29 -1.18
C LYS A 471 -18.74 0.75 0.13
N ALA A 472 -20.04 0.92 0.37
CA ALA A 472 -20.72 0.45 1.56
C ALA A 472 -21.93 -0.39 1.16
N HIS A 473 -21.94 -1.66 1.55
CA HIS A 473 -23.05 -2.59 1.29
C HIS A 473 -24.06 -2.58 2.44
N ILE A 474 -24.45 -1.38 2.87
CA ILE A 474 -25.43 -1.15 3.95
C ILE A 474 -26.47 -0.12 3.49
N PRO A 475 -27.67 -0.07 4.10
CA PRO A 475 -28.70 0.91 3.75
C PRO A 475 -28.24 2.36 3.95
N ASP A 476 -28.96 3.29 3.33
CA ASP A 476 -28.75 4.73 3.55
C ASP A 476 -28.97 5.10 5.03
N GLY A 477 -28.11 5.94 5.59
CA GLY A 477 -28.18 6.40 6.98
C GLY A 477 -26.81 6.70 7.60
N ASP A 478 -26.81 7.05 8.89
CA ASP A 478 -25.61 7.37 9.66
C ASP A 478 -25.18 6.20 10.56
N TYR A 479 -23.88 5.92 10.60
CA TYR A 479 -23.31 4.71 11.18
C TYR A 479 -21.99 4.96 11.91
N THR A 480 -21.70 4.13 12.91
CA THR A 480 -20.35 4.01 13.48
C THR A 480 -19.78 2.67 13.07
N LEU A 481 -18.73 2.74 12.25
CA LEU A 481 -18.00 1.57 11.76
C LEU A 481 -16.80 1.29 12.64
N ILE A 482 -16.46 0.00 12.80
CA ILE A 482 -15.14 -0.43 13.26
C ILE A 482 -14.44 -1.10 12.09
N TYR A 483 -13.33 -0.52 11.64
CA TYR A 483 -12.52 -1.08 10.54
C TYR A 483 -11.78 -2.37 10.96
N PRO A 484 -11.37 -3.28 10.05
CA PRO A 484 -11.97 -3.54 8.75
C PRO A 484 -13.37 -4.17 8.90
N ASN A 485 -14.26 -3.84 7.97
CA ASN A 485 -15.64 -4.32 7.93
C ASN A 485 -15.69 -5.87 7.86
N THR A 486 -16.26 -6.50 8.89
CA THR A 486 -16.87 -7.83 8.76
C THR A 486 -18.38 -7.64 8.87
N TYR A 487 -19.04 -7.42 7.73
CA TYR A 487 -20.50 -7.33 7.64
C TYR A 487 -21.04 -8.69 7.18
N GLU A 488 -21.65 -9.45 8.09
CA GLU A 488 -22.45 -10.63 7.74
C GLU A 488 -23.92 -10.33 8.08
N LEU A 489 -24.76 -10.20 7.04
CA LEU A 489 -26.22 -10.12 7.19
C LEU A 489 -26.74 -11.46 7.73
N GLY A 490 -27.44 -11.44 8.88
CA GLY A 490 -28.26 -12.57 9.34
C GLY A 490 -27.68 -13.46 10.44
N LYS A 491 -26.53 -13.13 11.03
CA LYS A 491 -26.12 -13.67 12.33
C LYS A 491 -25.62 -12.51 13.15
N LEU A 492 -26.38 -12.07 14.13
CA LEU A 492 -25.90 -11.42 15.37
C LEU A 492 -27.12 -10.98 16.18
N LYS A 493 -27.23 -11.52 17.38
CA LYS A 493 -28.28 -11.22 18.37
C LYS A 493 -27.79 -10.07 19.24
N ILE A 494 -28.65 -9.08 19.49
CA ILE A 494 -28.40 -8.02 20.48
C ILE A 494 -29.19 -8.40 21.73
N ASP A 495 -28.49 -8.66 22.82
CA ASP A 495 -29.11 -8.75 24.15
C ASP A 495 -28.85 -7.41 24.85
N TYR A 496 -29.92 -6.69 25.17
CA TYR A 496 -29.88 -5.46 25.96
C TYR A 496 -29.88 -5.82 27.45
N VAL A 497 -29.04 -5.16 28.24
CA VAL A 497 -29.26 -5.04 29.69
C VAL A 497 -29.77 -3.63 29.90
N LEU A 498 -31.06 -3.51 30.21
CA LEU A 498 -31.67 -2.28 30.68
C LEU A 498 -31.49 -2.22 32.20
N ASP A 499 -31.17 -1.05 32.74
CA ASP A 499 -31.01 -0.88 34.19
C ASP A 499 -32.34 -1.03 34.95
N GLU A 500 -33.49 -0.92 34.25
CA GLU A 500 -34.83 -1.19 34.79
C GLU A 500 -35.72 -1.93 33.76
N GLU A 501 -36.66 -2.73 34.26
CA GLU A 501 -37.57 -3.55 33.44
C GLU A 501 -38.61 -2.64 32.75
N PRO A 502 -38.68 -2.60 31.40
CA PRO A 502 -39.56 -1.67 30.71
C PRO A 502 -41.03 -2.04 30.94
N LEU A 503 -41.87 -1.03 31.15
CA LEU A 503 -43.29 -1.23 31.39
C LEU A 503 -43.96 -1.79 30.14
N LYS A 504 -44.90 -2.74 30.31
CA LYS A 504 -45.64 -3.39 29.20
C LYS A 504 -46.31 -2.40 28.23
N SER A 505 -46.60 -1.18 28.67
CA SER A 505 -47.17 -0.10 27.85
C SER A 505 -46.17 0.57 26.91
N GLU A 506 -44.88 0.45 27.18
CA GLU A 506 -43.79 0.99 26.32
C GLU A 506 -43.44 0.03 25.18
N ILE A 507 -43.93 -1.20 25.25
CA ILE A 507 -43.81 -2.21 24.20
C ILE A 507 -45.01 -2.05 23.25
N SER A 508 -45.13 -0.90 22.56
CA SER A 508 -46.08 -0.74 21.45
C SER A 508 -45.40 -0.90 20.10
N LYS A 509 -45.99 -1.74 19.25
CA LYS A 509 -45.65 -1.88 17.83
C LYS A 509 -45.99 -0.57 17.11
N THR A 510 -45.03 0.34 16.98
CA THR A 510 -45.22 1.58 16.22
C THR A 510 -43.99 1.96 15.42
N THR A 511 -44.22 2.18 14.13
CA THR A 511 -43.25 2.40 13.05
C THR A 511 -42.85 3.87 12.90
N VAL A 512 -42.69 4.64 13.99
CA VAL A 512 -42.39 6.08 13.91
C VAL A 512 -41.55 6.55 15.11
N GLY A 513 -40.31 6.99 14.83
CA GLY A 513 -39.56 7.98 15.63
C GLY A 513 -38.97 7.58 16.99
N ASN A 514 -37.64 7.79 17.15
CA ASN A 514 -36.80 7.73 18.37
C ASN A 514 -36.38 6.31 18.83
N GLY A 515 -35.10 5.91 18.92
CA GLY A 515 -33.80 6.49 18.58
C GLY A 515 -32.77 5.36 18.76
N TYR A 516 -31.82 5.21 17.83
CA TYR A 516 -30.80 4.15 17.92
C TYR A 516 -29.53 4.73 18.56
N GLU A 517 -29.25 4.29 19.78
CA GLU A 517 -27.95 4.28 20.50
C GLU A 517 -27.15 5.60 20.60
N ARG A 518 -26.57 5.80 21.79
CA ARG A 518 -25.80 7.00 22.17
C ARG A 518 -24.32 6.62 22.32
N ILE A 519 -23.42 7.31 21.61
CA ILE A 519 -21.97 7.20 21.85
C ILE A 519 -21.52 8.44 22.64
N VAL A 520 -20.86 8.24 23.77
CA VAL A 520 -20.27 9.32 24.57
C VAL A 520 -18.77 9.34 24.32
N LEU A 521 -18.27 10.46 23.80
CA LEU A 521 -16.85 10.69 23.52
C LEU A 521 -16.09 10.99 24.83
N PRO A 522 -14.74 10.83 24.86
CA PRO A 522 -13.93 11.14 26.05
C PRO A 522 -14.05 12.60 26.53
N ASN A 523 -14.37 13.53 25.63
CA ASN A 523 -14.63 14.94 25.94
C ASN A 523 -16.05 15.21 26.48
N GLY A 524 -16.90 14.18 26.59
CA GLY A 524 -18.29 14.28 27.06
C GLY A 524 -19.33 14.55 25.97
N GLU A 525 -18.91 14.81 24.73
CA GLU A 525 -19.82 14.99 23.61
C GLU A 525 -20.57 13.71 23.28
N VAL A 526 -21.79 13.88 22.76
CA VAL A 526 -22.73 12.79 22.56
C VAL A 526 -23.12 12.69 21.10
N ILE A 527 -22.77 11.57 20.47
CA ILE A 527 -23.24 11.23 19.14
C ILE A 527 -24.56 10.47 19.27
N GLN A 528 -25.64 11.01 18.71
CA GLN A 528 -26.98 10.43 18.76
C GLN A 528 -27.35 9.78 17.42
N ASN A 529 -28.21 8.75 17.47
CA ASN A 529 -28.82 8.11 16.29
C ASN A 529 -27.84 7.34 15.40
N VAL A 530 -26.76 6.79 15.96
CA VAL A 530 -25.72 6.12 15.19
C VAL A 530 -25.69 4.62 15.46
N ARG A 531 -25.91 3.81 14.41
CA ARG A 531 -25.94 2.34 14.52
C ARG A 531 -24.51 1.76 14.56
N PRO A 532 -24.11 0.97 15.57
CA PRO A 532 -22.83 0.27 15.56
C PRO A 532 -22.91 -0.96 14.64
N LEU A 533 -21.81 -1.23 13.93
CA LEU A 533 -21.74 -2.34 12.97
C LEU A 533 -20.93 -3.56 13.43
N LYS A 534 -20.54 -3.65 14.73
CA LYS A 534 -19.89 -4.85 15.29
C LYS A 534 -20.11 -5.00 16.80
N ASN A 535 -20.69 -6.13 17.21
CA ASN A 535 -20.89 -6.50 18.62
C ASN A 535 -19.83 -7.48 19.09
N SER A 536 -18.76 -7.01 19.75
CA SER A 536 -17.94 -7.77 20.72
C SER A 536 -16.73 -6.99 21.27
N PHE A 537 -16.86 -5.70 21.59
CA PHE A 537 -15.87 -5.00 22.41
C PHE A 537 -16.54 -4.08 23.44
N LYS A 538 -15.94 -4.02 24.63
CA LYS A 538 -16.38 -3.22 25.78
C LYS A 538 -15.67 -1.86 25.70
N THR A 539 -16.41 -0.76 25.60
CA THR A 539 -15.87 0.59 25.77
C THR A 539 -15.45 0.76 27.22
N LEU A 540 -14.15 0.79 27.50
CA LEU A 540 -13.63 1.17 28.81
C LEU A 540 -13.49 2.68 28.85
N PHE A 541 -14.29 3.34 29.68
CA PHE A 541 -14.06 4.72 30.07
C PHE A 541 -12.78 4.77 30.92
N VAL A 542 -11.69 5.27 30.35
CA VAL A 542 -10.55 5.70 31.15
C VAL A 542 -10.88 7.12 31.61
N LYS A 543 -11.21 7.25 32.89
CA LYS A 543 -11.24 8.56 33.57
C LYS A 543 -9.80 9.07 33.62
N ASN A 544 -9.59 10.33 33.24
CA ASN A 544 -8.29 11.03 33.21
C ASN A 544 -7.37 10.68 34.38
#